data_AF-S2E9P5-F1
#
_entry.id   AF-S2E9P5-F1
#
_cell.length_a   1.000
_cell.length_b   1.000
_cell.length_c   1.000
_cell.angle_alpha   90.00
_cell.angle_beta   90.00
_cell.angle_gamma   90.00
#
_symmetry.space_group_name_H-M   'P 1'
#
loop_
_entity.id
_entity.type
_entity.pdbx_description
1 polymer ?
#
loop_
_entity_poly.entity_id
_entity_poly.type
_entity_poly.pdbx_seq_one_letter_code
_entity_poly.pdbx_strand_id
1 'polypeptide(L)'
;MKIIRVTNVDKFVSQVLPKQPQKNKLVVDSILKDVQKNGDFAIKKFEEKFSGSKITSLRLSQNEIKSAFSKVSQNEINAIKLSKQRLEKTESSVKSILKK
;
A
#
# COMPACT_ATOMS: atom_id res chain seq x y z
N MET A 1 -23.37 -8.85 -18.96
CA MET A 1 -22.68 -7.90 -18.06
C MET A 1 -23.65 -7.49 -16.96
N LYS A 2 -23.35 -7.73 -15.69
CA LYS A 2 -24.27 -7.46 -14.57
C LYS A 2 -23.96 -6.07 -14.01
N ILE A 3 -24.87 -5.10 -14.19
CA ILE A 3 -24.70 -3.74 -13.69
C ILE A 3 -25.30 -3.68 -12.28
N ILE A 4 -24.45 -3.50 -11.26
CA ILE A 4 -24.90 -3.35 -9.87
C ILE A 4 -25.15 -1.86 -9.61
N ARG A 5 -26.40 -1.49 -9.33
CA ARG A 5 -26.75 -0.14 -8.86
C ARG A 5 -26.59 -0.10 -7.35
N VAL A 6 -25.61 0.67 -6.87
CA VAL A 6 -25.35 0.85 -5.44
C VAL A 6 -26.26 1.95 -4.91
N THR A 7 -27.27 1.57 -4.12
CA THR A 7 -28.19 2.51 -3.45
C THR A 7 -27.75 2.86 -2.02
N ASN A 8 -27.02 1.98 -1.35
CA ASN A 8 -26.45 2.20 -0.02
C ASN A 8 -25.03 1.64 0.01
N VAL A 9 -24.06 2.53 0.24
CA VAL A 9 -22.63 2.21 0.16
C VAL A 9 -22.22 1.23 1.25
N ASP A 10 -22.67 1.42 2.49
CA ASP A 10 -22.31 0.55 3.63
C ASP A 10 -22.83 -0.89 3.45
N LYS A 11 -24.06 -1.02 2.93
CA LYS A 11 -24.68 -2.32 2.63
C LYS A 11 -23.96 -3.04 1.49
N PHE A 12 -23.49 -2.29 0.49
CA PHE A 12 -22.72 -2.85 -0.62
C PHE A 12 -21.31 -3.27 -0.19
N VAL A 13 -20.63 -2.42 0.58
CA VAL A 13 -19.29 -2.68 1.12
C VAL A 13 -19.29 -3.95 1.96
N SER A 14 -20.28 -4.12 2.84
CA SER A 14 -20.43 -5.35 3.65
C SER A 14 -20.77 -6.61 2.83
N GLN A 15 -21.40 -6.48 1.65
CA GLN A 15 -21.69 -7.60 0.75
C GLN A 15 -20.49 -8.01 -0.13
N VAL A 16 -19.65 -7.04 -0.52
CA VAL A 16 -18.49 -7.28 -1.40
C VAL A 16 -17.23 -7.62 -0.62
N LEU A 17 -17.11 -7.14 0.62
CA LEU A 17 -15.98 -7.47 1.47
C LEU A 17 -15.95 -8.97 1.75
N PRO A 18 -14.86 -9.68 1.41
CA PRO A 18 -14.71 -11.07 1.80
C PRO A 18 -14.72 -11.14 3.33
N LYS A 19 -15.62 -11.98 3.89
CA LYS A 19 -15.73 -12.19 5.33
C LYS A 19 -14.40 -12.70 5.87
N GLN A 20 -13.65 -11.82 6.52
CA GLN A 20 -12.40 -12.18 7.18
C GLN A 20 -12.70 -13.08 8.39
N PRO A 21 -11.90 -14.13 8.63
CA PRO A 21 -12.04 -14.93 9.85
C PRO A 21 -11.90 -14.01 11.07
N GLN A 22 -12.85 -14.10 12.02
CA GLN A 22 -12.98 -13.19 13.16
C GLN A 22 -11.68 -13.04 13.97
N LYS A 23 -10.87 -14.10 14.02
CA LYS A 23 -9.56 -14.12 14.69
C LYS A 23 -8.59 -13.05 14.14
N ASN A 24 -8.58 -12.83 12.83
CA ASN A 24 -7.70 -11.83 12.22
C ASN A 24 -8.15 -10.41 12.53
N LYS A 25 -9.47 -10.20 12.63
CA LYS A 25 -10.04 -8.89 12.99
C LYS A 25 -9.55 -8.43 14.37
N LEU A 26 -9.58 -9.31 15.37
CA LEU A 26 -9.12 -8.99 16.72
C LEU A 26 -7.63 -8.64 16.77
N VAL A 27 -6.80 -9.34 15.99
CA VAL A 27 -5.36 -9.07 15.89
C VAL A 27 -5.11 -7.70 15.25
N VAL A 28 -5.80 -7.39 14.15
CA VAL A 28 -5.69 -6.10 13.46
C VAL A 28 -6.16 -4.97 14.38
N ASP A 29 -7.31 -5.12 15.03
CA ASP A 29 -7.85 -4.12 15.96
C ASP A 29 -6.87 -3.84 17.12
N SER A 30 -6.18 -4.86 17.61
CA SER A 30 -5.17 -4.70 18.67
C SER A 30 -3.92 -3.97 18.19
N ILE A 31 -3.44 -4.27 16.98
CA ILE A 31 -2.30 -3.57 16.36
C ILE A 31 -2.63 -2.10 16.13
N LEU A 32 -3.82 -1.80 15.61
CA LEU A 32 -4.26 -0.42 15.36
C LEU A 32 -4.33 0.38 16.67
N LYS A 33 -4.86 -0.20 17.74
CA LYS A 33 -4.89 0.45 19.07
C LYS A 33 -3.48 0.68 19.63
N ASP A 34 -2.57 -0.27 19.45
CA ASP A 34 -1.17 -0.15 19.91
C ASP A 34 -0.45 0.98 19.15
N VAL A 35 -0.61 1.04 17.81
CA VAL A 35 -0.04 2.12 16.98
C VAL A 35 -0.67 3.48 17.30
N GLN A 36 -1.97 3.55 17.52
CA GLN A 36 -2.64 4.81 17.89
C GLN A 36 -2.12 5.36 19.22
N LYS A 37 -1.84 4.47 20.20
CA LYS A 37 -1.38 4.86 21.53
C LYS A 37 0.11 5.15 21.59
N ASN A 38 0.93 4.35 20.90
CA ASN A 38 2.39 4.33 21.07
C ASN A 38 3.16 4.79 19.82
N GLY A 39 2.46 5.11 18.72
CA GLY A 39 3.04 5.69 17.51
C GLY A 39 4.22 4.88 16.94
N ASP A 40 5.30 5.58 16.61
CA ASP A 40 6.52 5.01 16.01
C ASP A 40 7.16 3.90 16.85
N PHE A 41 7.00 3.93 18.17
CA PHE A 41 7.52 2.88 19.04
C PHE A 41 6.85 1.53 18.76
N ALA A 42 5.52 1.53 18.59
CA ALA A 42 4.78 0.33 18.21
C ALA A 42 5.20 -0.18 16.83
N ILE A 43 5.44 0.73 15.87
CA ILE A 43 5.89 0.36 14.52
C ILE A 43 7.25 -0.36 14.60
N LYS A 44 8.24 0.21 15.31
CA LYS A 44 9.56 -0.43 15.47
C LYS A 44 9.48 -1.79 16.16
N LYS A 45 8.63 -1.92 17.19
CA LYS A 45 8.34 -3.18 17.88
C LYS A 45 7.74 -4.23 16.94
N PHE A 46 6.82 -3.83 16.06
CA PHE A 46 6.21 -4.76 15.11
C PHE A 46 7.15 -5.15 13.97
N GLU A 47 8.01 -4.23 13.51
CA GLU A 47 9.09 -4.57 12.56
C GLU A 47 10.01 -5.64 13.15
N GLU A 48 10.54 -5.43 14.36
CA GLU A 48 11.38 -6.44 15.01
C GLU A 48 10.64 -7.78 15.19
N LYS A 49 9.34 -7.75 15.50
CA LYS A 49 8.53 -8.96 15.68
C LYS A 49 8.27 -9.74 14.39
N PHE A 50 8.01 -9.05 13.27
CA PHE A 50 7.55 -9.70 12.03
C PHE A 50 8.62 -9.83 10.97
N SER A 51 9.48 -8.81 10.80
CA SER A 51 10.59 -8.83 9.86
C SER A 51 11.91 -9.27 10.51
N GLY A 52 11.95 -9.39 11.84
CA GLY A 52 13.16 -9.74 12.59
C GLY A 52 14.23 -8.66 12.57
N SER A 53 13.93 -7.49 11.98
CA SER A 53 14.91 -6.45 11.70
C SER A 53 14.74 -5.29 12.67
N LYS A 54 15.80 -5.01 13.45
CA LYS A 54 15.81 -3.87 14.35
C LYS A 54 16.18 -2.60 13.58
N ILE A 55 15.16 -1.83 13.23
CA ILE A 55 15.34 -0.58 12.47
C ILE A 55 15.60 0.62 13.40
N THR A 56 16.54 1.46 13.00
CA THR A 56 16.87 2.72 13.70
C THR A 56 15.98 3.86 13.20
N SER A 57 15.79 3.94 11.88
CA SER A 57 14.96 4.92 11.18
C SER A 57 13.79 4.25 10.46
N LEU A 58 12.63 4.91 10.46
CA LEU A 58 11.46 4.52 9.65
C LEU A 58 11.59 4.98 8.18
N ARG A 59 12.45 5.97 7.92
CA ARG A 59 12.64 6.56 6.60
C ARG A 59 14.03 6.22 6.07
N LEU A 60 14.07 5.75 4.82
CA LEU A 60 15.31 5.53 4.10
C LEU A 60 16.04 6.85 3.83
N SER A 61 17.36 6.83 3.99
CA SER A 61 18.24 7.93 3.63
C SER A 61 18.42 8.04 2.11
N GLN A 62 18.77 9.23 1.63
CA GLN A 62 19.07 9.44 0.21
C GLN A 62 20.26 8.62 -0.26
N ASN A 63 21.21 8.32 0.62
CA ASN A 63 22.39 7.52 0.30
C ASN A 63 22.04 6.05 0.10
N GLU A 64 21.18 5.49 0.95
CA GLU A 64 20.68 4.12 0.78
C GLU A 64 19.91 3.98 -0.53
N ILE A 65 19.07 4.96 -0.87
CA ILE A 65 18.33 4.99 -2.14
C ILE A 65 19.32 5.00 -3.32
N LYS A 66 20.31 5.90 -3.33
CA LYS A 66 21.32 5.97 -4.39
C LYS A 66 22.11 4.67 -4.52
N SER A 67 22.50 4.06 -3.41
CA SER A 67 23.21 2.77 -3.38
C SER A 67 22.35 1.62 -3.92
N ALA A 68 21.05 1.62 -3.65
CA ALA A 68 20.13 0.64 -4.22
C ALA A 68 20.01 0.82 -5.75
N PHE A 69 19.88 2.07 -6.23
CA PHE A 69 19.83 2.36 -7.67
C PHE A 69 21.08 1.92 -8.42
N SER A 70 22.28 2.05 -7.81
CA SER A 70 23.52 1.60 -8.46
C SER A 70 23.63 0.08 -8.63
N LYS A 71 22.78 -0.71 -7.95
CA LYS A 71 22.75 -2.18 -8.06
C LYS A 71 21.83 -2.69 -9.17
N VAL A 72 21.07 -1.80 -9.82
CA VAL A 72 20.10 -2.16 -10.84
C VAL A 72 20.65 -1.78 -12.22
N SER A 73 20.39 -2.62 -13.23
CA SER A 73 20.86 -2.36 -14.59
C SER A 73 20.09 -1.22 -15.27
N GLN A 74 20.74 -0.55 -16.22
CA GLN A 74 20.08 0.51 -16.99
C GLN A 74 18.87 0.00 -17.78
N ASN A 75 18.90 -1.26 -18.24
CA ASN A 75 17.79 -1.89 -18.97
C ASN A 75 16.55 -2.06 -18.08
N GLU A 76 16.72 -2.53 -16.84
CA GLU A 76 15.62 -2.64 -15.87
C GLU A 76 15.03 -1.28 -15.54
N ILE A 77 15.89 -0.28 -15.31
CA ILE A 77 15.46 1.11 -15.08
C ILE A 77 14.64 1.63 -16.28
N ASN A 78 15.10 1.39 -17.50
CA ASN A 78 14.41 1.81 -18.72
C ASN A 78 13.07 1.09 -18.89
N ALA A 79 12.99 -0.20 -18.57
CA ALA A 79 11.75 -0.99 -18.62
C ALA A 79 10.70 -0.46 -17.63
N ILE A 80 11.11 -0.12 -16.40
CA ILE A 80 10.21 0.48 -15.40
C ILE A 80 9.76 1.87 -15.84
N LYS A 81 10.67 2.71 -16.39
CA LYS A 81 10.32 4.03 -16.94
C LYS A 81 9.30 3.94 -18.08
N LEU A 82 9.46 2.99 -18.99
CA LEU A 82 8.52 2.75 -20.08
C LEU A 82 7.14 2.33 -19.55
N SER A 83 7.11 1.43 -18.56
CA SER A 83 5.87 0.98 -17.91
C SER A 83 5.15 2.14 -17.23
N LYS A 84 5.88 2.98 -16.49
CA LYS A 84 5.36 4.21 -15.89
C LYS A 84 4.71 5.13 -16.93
N GLN A 85 5.42 5.43 -18.02
CA GLN A 85 4.91 6.33 -19.06
C GLN A 85 3.60 5.83 -19.70
N ARG A 86 3.50 4.51 -19.93
CA ARG A 86 2.28 3.88 -20.48
C ARG A 86 1.10 3.97 -19.51
N LEU A 87 1.36 3.75 -18.22
CA LEU A 87 0.35 3.87 -17.17
C LEU A 87 -0.15 5.32 -17.06
N GLU A 88 0.76 6.30 -16.98
CA GLU A 88 0.43 7.73 -16.88
C GLU A 88 -0.46 8.20 -18.04
N LYS A 89 -0.17 7.77 -19.27
CA LYS A 89 -0.99 8.10 -20.45
C LYS A 89 -2.42 7.55 -20.31
N THR A 90 -2.53 6.32 -19.83
CA THR A 90 -3.83 5.64 -19.67
C THR A 90 -4.64 6.29 -18.56
N GLU A 91 -4.04 6.51 -17.39
CA GLU A 91 -4.70 7.15 -16.24
C GLU A 91 -5.13 8.59 -16.56
N SER A 92 -4.30 9.35 -17.28
CA SER A 92 -4.64 10.70 -17.71
C SER A 92 -5.84 10.71 -18.67
N SER A 93 -5.91 9.73 -19.57
CA SER A 93 -7.04 9.57 -20.50
C SER A 93 -8.33 9.21 -19.75
N VAL A 94 -8.26 8.23 -18.83
CA VAL A 94 -9.39 7.85 -17.97
C VAL A 94 -9.87 9.03 -17.13
N LYS A 95 -8.95 9.77 -16.50
CA LYS A 95 -9.27 10.96 -15.71
C LYS A 95 -9.96 12.05 -16.53
N SER A 96 -9.56 12.23 -17.80
CA SER A 96 -10.20 13.19 -18.71
C SER A 96 -11.65 12.81 -19.02
N ILE A 97 -11.90 11.50 -19.24
CA ILE A 97 -13.25 10.97 -19.50
C ILE A 97 -14.16 11.13 -18.27
N LEU A 98 -13.65 10.83 -17.07
CA LEU A 98 -14.41 10.91 -15.81
C LEU A 98 -14.66 12.33 -15.29
N LYS A 99 -14.03 13.35 -15.90
CA LYS A 99 -14.23 14.76 -15.56
C LYS A 99 -15.35 15.43 -16.37
N LYS A 100 -15.94 14.72 -17.33
CA LYS A 100 -17.18 15.12 -18.00
C LYS A 100 -18.38 14.61 -17.21
#